data_AF-A0A9P7AN75-F1
#
_entry.id   AF-A0A9P7AN75-F1
#
_cell.length_a   1.000
_cell.length_b   1.000
_cell.length_c   1.000
_cell.angle_alpha   90.00
_cell.angle_beta   90.00
_cell.angle_gamma   90.00
#
_symmetry.space_group_name_H-M   'P 1'
#
loop_
_entity.id
_entity.type
_entity.pdbx_description
1 polymer ?
#
loop_
_entity_poly.entity_id
_entity_poly.type
_entity_poly.pdbx_seq_one_letter_code
_entity_poly.pdbx_strand_id
1 'polypeptide(L)'
;MSGKQDLESNDSTTLTSWKKYLLTDIDGDKATAPLSAYCFMTGFIDAVCFSAIFVWCAFQTGNTVQLGLALARLFNGQHDYSFHIADQQALCSLITFIIGASIARIGDKMGCKTRAWLALGTMIQTLFTMAAAIAIWKNGQTSVADSRADPAWTNTLSFVCVGFMSASMGLQGIMGKRTNTQFTTTVVLTTTWCELMADPQLFNFRRLVISRDHKILAIGSLFLGGLLGRALVDVIGSASTLGVGTGLRFIVSIWWLFVPGKAAKR
;
A
#
# COMPACT_ATOMS: atom_id res chain seq x y z
N MET A 1 43.86 31.43 -1.12
CA MET A 1 42.72 31.24 -0.19
C MET A 1 41.34 31.48 -0.83
N SER A 2 41.23 32.06 -2.05
CA SER A 2 39.92 32.34 -2.70
C SER A 2 39.11 31.09 -3.08
N GLY A 3 39.73 30.04 -3.61
CA GLY A 3 38.99 28.88 -4.13
C GLY A 3 38.26 28.01 -3.09
N LYS A 4 38.56 28.12 -1.78
CA LYS A 4 37.83 27.37 -0.74
C LYS A 4 36.52 28.06 -0.32
N GLN A 5 36.49 29.39 -0.28
CA GLN A 5 35.28 30.16 0.06
C GLN A 5 34.23 30.13 -1.06
N ASP A 6 34.66 30.09 -2.32
CA ASP A 6 33.76 29.98 -3.47
C ASP A 6 33.12 28.59 -3.60
N LEU A 7 33.82 27.53 -3.19
CA LEU A 7 33.27 26.16 -3.13
C LEU A 7 32.28 26.00 -1.97
N GLU A 8 32.60 26.48 -0.76
CA GLU A 8 31.71 26.39 0.41
C GLU A 8 30.42 27.23 0.27
N SER A 9 30.47 28.38 -0.41
CA SER A 9 29.30 29.22 -0.66
C SER A 9 28.35 28.63 -1.71
N ASN A 10 28.88 27.92 -2.72
CA ASN A 10 28.08 27.29 -3.76
C ASN A 10 27.42 25.98 -3.26
N ASP A 11 28.12 25.21 -2.43
CA ASP A 11 27.58 24.00 -1.77
C ASP A 11 26.46 24.34 -0.79
N SER A 12 26.60 25.39 0.03
CA SER A 12 25.55 25.82 0.96
C SER A 12 24.29 26.33 0.25
N THR A 13 24.45 27.02 -0.88
CA THR A 13 23.33 27.53 -1.70
C THR A 13 22.57 26.39 -2.39
N THR A 14 23.28 25.42 -2.95
CA THR A 14 22.68 24.24 -3.58
C THR A 14 21.98 23.34 -2.55
N LEU A 15 22.61 23.03 -1.41
CA LEU A 15 21.98 22.28 -0.30
C LEU A 15 20.68 22.92 0.18
N THR A 16 20.65 24.26 0.28
CA THR A 16 19.45 25.01 0.68
C THR A 16 18.33 24.90 -0.38
N SER A 17 18.69 24.92 -1.67
CA SER A 17 17.75 24.75 -2.79
C SER A 17 17.17 23.33 -2.83
N TRP A 18 18.01 22.29 -2.69
CA TRP A 18 17.58 20.89 -2.65
C TRP A 18 16.69 20.58 -1.45
N LYS A 19 17.07 21.04 -0.25
CA LYS A 19 16.25 20.89 0.94
C LYS A 19 14.89 21.54 0.78
N LYS A 20 14.84 22.76 0.20
CA LYS A 20 13.59 23.46 -0.10
C LYS A 20 12.74 22.67 -1.11
N TYR A 21 13.34 22.14 -2.16
CA TYR A 21 12.63 21.32 -3.16
C TYR A 21 12.00 20.06 -2.54
N LEU A 22 12.76 19.32 -1.74
CA LEU A 22 12.34 18.08 -1.11
C LEU A 22 11.25 18.28 -0.04
N LEU A 23 11.33 19.38 0.71
CA LEU A 23 10.35 19.74 1.75
C LEU A 23 9.15 20.52 1.21
N THR A 24 9.06 20.74 -0.10
CA THR A 24 7.88 21.36 -0.70
C THR A 24 6.76 20.33 -0.84
N ASP A 25 5.55 20.73 -0.44
CA ASP A 25 4.33 19.94 -0.63
C ASP A 25 4.02 19.74 -2.11
N ILE A 26 3.65 18.52 -2.47
CA ILE A 26 3.20 18.19 -3.82
C ILE A 26 1.83 18.80 -4.13
N ASP A 27 1.57 18.97 -5.43
CA ASP A 27 0.25 19.23 -5.96
C ASP A 27 -0.52 17.91 -6.11
N GLY A 28 -1.59 17.74 -5.32
CA GLY A 28 -2.40 16.51 -5.31
C GLY A 28 -3.05 16.21 -6.66
N ASP A 29 -3.39 17.25 -7.44
CA ASP A 29 -3.99 17.08 -8.77
C ASP A 29 -3.00 16.50 -9.78
N LYS A 30 -1.70 16.61 -9.51
CA LYS A 30 -0.61 16.06 -10.32
C LYS A 30 -0.07 14.74 -9.76
N ALA A 31 -0.67 14.23 -8.69
CA ALA A 31 -0.30 12.97 -8.05
C ALA A 31 -1.11 11.76 -8.54
N THR A 32 -1.98 11.94 -9.54
CA THR A 32 -2.86 10.88 -10.07
C THR A 32 -2.12 9.60 -10.41
N ALA A 33 -0.97 9.71 -11.09
CA ALA A 33 -0.23 8.55 -11.56
C ALA A 33 0.42 7.71 -10.42
N PRO A 34 1.20 8.30 -9.49
CA PRO A 34 1.72 7.53 -8.34
C PRO A 34 0.60 7.03 -7.40
N LEU A 35 -0.51 7.75 -7.28
CA LEU A 35 -1.68 7.27 -6.51
C LEU A 35 -2.41 6.10 -7.19
N SER A 36 -2.49 6.10 -8.52
CA SER A 36 -2.98 4.96 -9.29
C SER A 36 -2.07 3.75 -9.11
N ALA A 37 -0.75 3.97 -9.10
CA ALA A 37 0.23 2.92 -8.81
C ALA A 37 0.08 2.37 -7.38
N TYR A 38 -0.28 3.20 -6.39
CA TYR A 38 -0.65 2.72 -5.06
C TYR A 38 -1.89 1.82 -5.10
N CYS A 39 -2.96 2.21 -5.81
CA CYS A 39 -4.14 1.36 -5.98
C CYS A 39 -3.81 0.03 -6.68
N PHE A 40 -2.95 0.07 -7.70
CA PHE A 40 -2.41 -1.13 -8.33
C PHE A 40 -1.67 -2.02 -7.32
N MET A 41 -0.77 -1.45 -6.53
CA MET A 41 -0.03 -2.20 -5.51
C MET A 41 -0.94 -2.81 -4.44
N THR A 42 -2.05 -2.15 -4.10
CA THR A 42 -3.08 -2.72 -3.21
C THR A 42 -3.60 -4.04 -3.77
N GLY A 43 -4.13 -4.03 -5.00
CA GLY A 43 -4.63 -5.25 -5.62
C GLY A 43 -3.54 -6.31 -5.80
N PHE A 44 -2.34 -5.89 -6.18
CA PHE A 44 -1.20 -6.77 -6.42
C PHE A 44 -0.78 -7.54 -5.16
N ILE A 45 -0.58 -6.85 -4.03
CA ILE A 45 -0.20 -7.47 -2.76
C ILE A 45 -1.32 -8.35 -2.21
N ASP A 46 -2.56 -7.87 -2.29
CA ASP A 46 -3.72 -8.63 -1.82
C ASP A 46 -3.95 -9.91 -2.63
N ALA A 47 -3.71 -9.90 -3.95
CA ALA A 47 -3.77 -11.11 -4.76
C ALA A 47 -2.75 -12.16 -4.30
N VAL A 48 -1.52 -11.75 -3.97
CA VAL A 48 -0.49 -12.67 -3.47
C VAL A 48 -0.92 -13.31 -2.14
N CYS A 49 -1.34 -12.49 -1.17
CA CYS A 49 -1.72 -12.98 0.15
C CYS A 49 -3.02 -13.82 0.10
N PHE A 50 -4.03 -13.32 -0.60
CA PHE A 50 -5.33 -13.98 -0.66
C PHE A 50 -5.27 -15.34 -1.37
N SER A 51 -4.44 -15.46 -2.41
CA SER A 51 -4.24 -16.74 -3.12
C SER A 51 -3.66 -17.83 -2.21
N ALA A 52 -2.86 -17.45 -1.22
CA ALA A 52 -2.21 -18.41 -0.33
C ALA A 52 -3.03 -18.71 0.94
N ILE A 53 -3.75 -17.72 1.49
CA ILE A 53 -4.35 -17.85 2.83
C ILE A 53 -5.75 -17.25 2.99
N PHE A 54 -6.36 -16.73 1.92
CA PHE A 54 -7.69 -16.13 1.96
C PHE A 54 -7.85 -14.97 2.98
N VAL A 55 -6.74 -14.28 3.28
CA VAL A 55 -6.65 -13.07 4.10
C VAL A 55 -6.19 -11.91 3.23
N TRP A 56 -6.74 -10.73 3.48
CA TRP A 56 -6.40 -9.50 2.77
C TRP A 56 -5.42 -8.67 3.62
N CYS A 57 -4.28 -8.27 3.07
CA CYS A 57 -3.31 -7.45 3.77
C CYS A 57 -3.71 -5.97 3.79
N ALA A 58 -4.46 -5.51 2.79
CA ALA A 58 -4.95 -4.13 2.71
C ALA A 58 -6.35 -3.95 3.30
N PHE A 59 -7.21 -4.97 3.26
CA PHE A 59 -8.63 -4.85 3.65
C PHE A 59 -8.92 -5.30 5.09
N GLN A 60 -8.66 -4.39 6.04
CA GLN A 60 -8.80 -4.68 7.47
C GLN A 60 -10.25 -4.81 7.97
N THR A 61 -11.25 -4.36 7.21
CA THR A 61 -12.67 -4.60 7.54
C THR A 61 -12.97 -6.10 7.58
N GLY A 62 -12.49 -6.86 6.58
CA GLY A 62 -12.68 -8.31 6.52
C GLY A 62 -11.98 -9.02 7.67
N ASN A 63 -10.72 -8.67 7.95
CA ASN A 63 -9.94 -9.28 9.03
C ASN A 63 -10.56 -8.99 10.40
N THR A 64 -11.03 -7.76 10.63
CA THR A 64 -11.74 -7.39 11.87
C THR A 64 -13.00 -8.25 12.07
N VAL A 65 -13.82 -8.39 11.02
CA VAL A 65 -15.02 -9.24 11.10
C VAL A 65 -14.66 -10.70 11.30
N GLN A 66 -13.63 -11.21 10.63
CA GLN A 66 -13.16 -12.60 10.80
C GLN A 66 -12.73 -12.89 12.25
N LEU A 67 -12.03 -11.95 12.90
CA LEU A 67 -11.68 -12.06 14.31
C LEU A 67 -12.93 -12.02 15.21
N GLY A 68 -13.92 -11.18 14.89
CA GLY A 68 -15.20 -11.17 15.58
C GLY A 68 -15.93 -12.51 15.48
N LEU A 69 -15.92 -13.14 14.29
CA LEU A 69 -16.48 -14.47 14.08
C LEU A 69 -15.71 -15.54 14.87
N ALA A 70 -14.39 -15.44 14.96
CA ALA A 70 -13.57 -16.34 15.77
C ALA A 70 -13.93 -16.26 17.26
N LEU A 71 -14.12 -15.06 17.78
CA LEU A 71 -14.60 -14.87 19.16
C LEU A 71 -16.02 -15.40 19.34
N ALA A 72 -16.91 -15.20 18.37
CA ALA A 72 -18.29 -15.68 18.43
C ALA A 72 -18.37 -17.22 18.55
N ARG A 73 -17.42 -17.97 17.96
CA ARG A 73 -17.38 -19.44 18.07
C ARG A 73 -17.24 -19.94 19.51
N LEU A 74 -16.57 -19.17 20.37
CA LEU A 74 -16.39 -19.50 21.80
C LEU A 74 -17.72 -19.56 22.57
N PHE A 75 -18.78 -18.95 22.03
CA PHE A 75 -20.10 -18.85 22.68
C PHE A 75 -21.17 -19.77 22.07
N ASN A 76 -20.91 -20.38 20.90
CA ASN A 76 -21.84 -21.33 20.31
C ASN A 76 -21.63 -22.70 20.97
N GLY A 77 -22.71 -23.34 21.46
CA GLY A 77 -22.66 -24.60 22.23
C GLY A 77 -21.97 -25.80 21.56
N GLN A 78 -21.53 -25.66 20.30
CA GLN A 78 -20.51 -26.49 19.67
C GLN A 78 -19.14 -25.89 20.03
N HIS A 79 -18.53 -26.38 21.10
CA HIS A 79 -17.31 -25.87 21.76
C HIS A 79 -16.03 -25.92 20.91
N ASP A 80 -15.95 -25.15 19.82
CA ASP A 80 -14.69 -24.90 19.12
C ASP A 80 -13.93 -23.73 19.77
N TYR A 81 -12.98 -24.06 20.63
CA TYR A 81 -12.09 -23.12 21.31
C TYR A 81 -10.77 -22.87 20.57
N SER A 82 -10.64 -23.39 19.34
CA SER A 82 -9.41 -23.31 18.57
C SER A 82 -9.24 -21.92 17.96
N PHE A 83 -8.06 -21.34 18.13
CA PHE A 83 -7.65 -20.16 17.37
C PHE A 83 -7.03 -20.63 16.06
N HIS A 84 -7.86 -20.78 15.03
CA HIS A 84 -7.43 -21.35 13.76
C HIS A 84 -6.35 -20.49 13.10
N ILE A 85 -5.54 -21.11 12.23
CA ILE A 85 -4.46 -20.43 11.49
C ILE A 85 -4.98 -19.19 10.75
N ALA A 86 -6.15 -19.29 10.11
CA ALA A 86 -6.75 -18.17 9.42
C ALA A 86 -7.08 -16.99 10.36
N ASP A 87 -7.47 -17.26 11.60
CA ASP A 87 -7.74 -16.22 12.61
C ASP A 87 -6.42 -15.60 13.11
N GLN A 88 -5.39 -16.42 13.32
CA GLN A 88 -4.04 -15.95 13.66
C GLN A 88 -3.49 -15.03 12.56
N GLN A 89 -3.67 -15.39 11.29
CA GLN A 89 -3.22 -14.61 10.14
C GLN A 89 -3.99 -13.29 9.99
N ALA A 90 -5.31 -13.32 10.20
CA ALA A 90 -6.14 -12.12 10.24
C ALA A 90 -5.68 -11.16 11.37
N LEU A 91 -5.37 -11.69 12.56
CA LEU A 91 -4.84 -10.91 13.68
C LEU A 91 -3.46 -10.32 13.35
N CYS A 92 -2.56 -11.13 12.80
CA CYS A 92 -1.25 -10.70 12.37
C CYS A 92 -1.34 -9.55 11.36
N SER A 93 -2.17 -9.70 10.33
CA SER A 93 -2.44 -8.67 9.32
C SER A 93 -2.95 -7.38 9.95
N LEU A 94 -3.95 -7.47 10.84
CA LEU A 94 -4.55 -6.30 11.48
C LEU A 94 -3.57 -5.52 12.35
N ILE A 95 -2.84 -6.20 13.24
CA ILE A 95 -1.88 -5.56 14.14
C ILE A 95 -0.76 -4.89 13.34
N THR A 96 -0.20 -5.60 12.36
CA THR A 96 0.93 -5.08 11.59
C THR A 96 0.51 -3.97 10.63
N PHE A 97 -0.71 -4.00 10.09
CA PHE A 97 -1.31 -2.87 9.37
C PHE A 97 -1.40 -1.62 10.27
N ILE A 98 -1.85 -1.77 11.51
CA ILE A 98 -1.92 -0.65 12.48
C ILE A 98 -0.52 -0.11 12.79
N ILE A 99 0.48 -0.99 12.92
CA ILE A 99 1.89 -0.57 13.09
C ILE A 99 2.37 0.23 11.88
N GLY A 100 2.14 -0.27 10.67
CA GLY A 100 2.48 0.44 9.42
C GLY A 100 1.78 1.81 9.31
N ALA A 101 0.50 1.87 9.63
CA ALA A 101 -0.27 3.11 9.69
C ALA A 101 0.28 4.08 10.75
N SER A 102 0.81 3.57 11.86
CA SER A 102 1.45 4.37 12.91
C SER A 102 2.79 4.94 12.44
N ILE A 103 3.61 4.17 11.72
CA ILE A 103 4.85 4.64 11.09
C ILE A 103 4.54 5.80 10.13
N ALA A 104 3.40 5.76 9.43
CA ALA A 104 2.99 6.82 8.52
C ALA A 104 2.82 8.19 9.19
N ARG A 105 2.59 8.19 10.50
CA ARG A 105 2.44 9.41 11.30
C ARG A 105 3.75 10.15 11.51
N ILE A 106 4.91 9.57 11.19
CA ILE A 106 6.19 10.31 11.13
C ILE A 106 6.06 11.50 10.16
N GLY A 107 5.26 11.36 9.10
CA GLY A 107 4.90 12.45 8.20
C GLY A 107 4.21 13.65 8.86
N ASP A 108 3.64 13.52 10.07
CA ASP A 108 3.09 14.66 10.82
C ASP A 108 4.19 15.65 11.22
N LYS A 109 5.41 15.15 11.46
CA LYS A 109 6.57 15.97 11.81
C LYS A 109 7.35 16.44 10.58
N MET A 110 7.45 15.59 9.56
CA MET A 110 8.22 15.90 8.33
C MET A 110 7.44 16.72 7.30
N GLY A 111 6.12 16.76 7.40
CA GLY A 111 5.21 17.31 6.38
C GLY A 111 4.65 16.18 5.51
N CYS A 112 3.39 15.84 5.73
CA CYS A 112 2.77 14.63 5.20
C CYS A 112 2.56 14.62 3.67
N LYS A 113 2.73 15.76 3.01
CA LYS A 113 2.62 15.94 1.55
C LYS A 113 3.95 16.33 0.91
N THR A 114 5.04 16.39 1.67
CA THR A 114 6.35 16.73 1.11
C THR A 114 6.85 15.60 0.22
N ARG A 115 7.60 15.94 -0.83
CA ARG A 115 8.25 14.93 -1.69
C ARG A 115 9.15 14.01 -0.89
N ALA A 116 9.90 14.58 0.06
CA ALA A 116 10.79 13.84 0.95
C ALA A 116 10.03 12.74 1.69
N TRP A 117 8.92 13.09 2.33
CA TRP A 117 8.12 12.13 3.09
C TRP A 117 7.45 11.11 2.19
N LEU A 118 6.87 11.54 1.05
CA LEU A 118 6.22 10.62 0.13
C LEU A 118 7.20 9.61 -0.46
N ALA A 119 8.38 10.07 -0.90
CA ALA A 119 9.44 9.19 -1.38
C ALA A 119 9.95 8.24 -0.29
N LEU A 120 10.30 8.77 0.90
CA LEU A 120 10.82 7.97 2.01
C LEU A 120 9.78 6.95 2.52
N GLY A 121 8.54 7.37 2.71
CA GLY A 121 7.46 6.50 3.15
C GLY A 121 7.17 5.38 2.14
N THR A 122 7.22 5.66 0.82
CA THR A 122 7.18 4.60 -0.18
C THR A 122 8.42 3.72 -0.13
N MET A 123 9.61 4.26 0.15
CA MET A 123 10.82 3.45 0.30
C MET A 123 10.70 2.48 1.47
N ILE A 124 10.11 2.89 2.59
CA ILE A 124 9.83 2.00 3.72
C ILE A 124 8.84 0.88 3.28
N GLN A 125 7.81 1.23 2.50
CA GLN A 125 6.91 0.22 1.91
C GLN A 125 7.65 -0.75 0.98
N THR A 126 8.61 -0.27 0.18
CA THR A 126 9.49 -1.08 -0.67
C THR A 126 10.29 -2.06 0.18
N LEU A 127 10.90 -1.61 1.28
CA LEU A 127 11.69 -2.45 2.18
C LEU A 127 10.83 -3.49 2.88
N PHE A 128 9.62 -3.15 3.30
CA PHE A 128 8.67 -4.12 3.84
C PHE A 128 8.27 -5.16 2.78
N THR A 129 7.96 -4.74 1.56
CA THR A 129 7.62 -5.68 0.48
C THR A 129 8.81 -6.60 0.15
N MET A 130 10.04 -6.07 0.17
CA MET A 130 11.27 -6.85 0.00
C MET A 130 11.46 -7.87 1.13
N ALA A 131 11.26 -7.45 2.38
CA ALA A 131 11.34 -8.35 3.53
C ALA A 131 10.29 -9.47 3.44
N ALA A 132 9.07 -9.15 2.98
CA ALA A 132 8.03 -10.14 2.72
C ALA A 132 8.43 -11.14 1.61
N ALA A 133 9.01 -10.64 0.51
CA ALA A 133 9.51 -11.48 -0.58
C ALA A 133 10.61 -12.45 -0.09
N ILE A 134 11.56 -11.97 0.71
CA ILE A 134 12.63 -12.80 1.27
C ILE A 134 12.07 -13.82 2.26
N ALA A 135 11.16 -13.41 3.14
CA ALA A 135 10.55 -14.29 4.12
C ALA A 135 9.81 -15.45 3.46
N ILE A 136 9.01 -15.18 2.41
CA ILE A 136 8.31 -16.23 1.70
C ILE A 136 9.25 -17.06 0.82
N TRP A 137 10.29 -16.47 0.23
CA TRP A 137 11.30 -17.25 -0.49
C TRP A 137 11.99 -18.30 0.39
N LYS A 138 12.21 -17.98 1.67
CA LYS A 138 12.84 -18.87 2.64
C LYS A 138 11.88 -19.86 3.30
N ASN A 139 10.57 -19.74 3.12
CA ASN A 139 9.60 -20.53 3.89
C ASN A 139 9.36 -21.94 3.32
N GLY A 140 9.67 -22.17 2.04
CA GLY A 140 9.46 -23.46 1.35
C GLY A 140 7.98 -23.87 1.13
N GLN A 141 7.01 -22.99 1.37
CA GLN A 141 5.58 -23.29 1.20
C GLN A 141 5.08 -22.93 -0.20
N THR A 142 3.99 -23.55 -0.62
CA THR A 142 3.37 -23.29 -1.91
C THR A 142 2.79 -21.87 -1.98
N SER A 143 2.55 -21.38 -3.19
CA SER A 143 2.12 -19.99 -3.43
C SER A 143 0.60 -19.82 -3.46
N VAL A 144 -0.14 -20.91 -3.70
CA VAL A 144 -1.60 -20.93 -3.84
C VAL A 144 -2.14 -22.06 -2.98
N ALA A 145 -3.23 -21.81 -2.26
CA ALA A 145 -3.95 -22.81 -1.49
C ALA A 145 -5.01 -23.51 -2.34
N ASP A 146 -5.21 -24.81 -2.10
CA ASP A 146 -6.24 -25.58 -2.77
C ASP A 146 -7.65 -25.26 -2.25
N SER A 147 -7.76 -24.97 -0.94
CA SER A 147 -9.03 -24.62 -0.32
C SER A 147 -8.86 -23.70 0.88
N ARG A 148 -9.94 -23.03 1.29
CA ARG A 148 -9.93 -22.17 2.48
C ARG A 148 -9.68 -22.93 3.79
N ALA A 149 -10.00 -24.22 3.82
CA ALA A 149 -9.76 -25.07 4.98
C ALA A 149 -8.29 -25.50 5.11
N ASP A 150 -7.52 -25.43 4.01
CA ASP A 150 -6.12 -25.83 3.94
C ASP A 150 -5.26 -24.70 3.36
N PRO A 151 -4.91 -23.69 4.17
CA PRO A 151 -4.11 -22.56 3.72
C PRO A 151 -2.68 -23.00 3.37
N ALA A 152 -2.14 -22.48 2.27
CA ALA A 152 -0.80 -22.81 1.79
C ALA A 152 0.30 -22.37 2.77
N TRP A 153 0.04 -21.31 3.52
CA TRP A 153 0.99 -20.72 4.45
C TRP A 153 0.56 -20.93 5.90
N THR A 154 1.48 -21.41 6.72
CA THR A 154 1.19 -21.83 8.11
C THR A 154 2.37 -21.63 9.05
N ASN A 155 3.59 -21.43 8.53
CA ASN A 155 4.79 -21.36 9.34
C ASN A 155 5.19 -19.92 9.72
N THR A 156 6.11 -19.77 10.66
CA THR A 156 6.55 -18.47 11.19
C THR A 156 7.00 -17.50 10.09
N LEU A 157 7.73 -17.97 9.07
CA LEU A 157 8.22 -17.11 7.99
C LEU A 157 7.08 -16.58 7.12
N SER A 158 6.02 -17.36 6.92
CA SER A 158 4.83 -16.83 6.25
C SER A 158 4.09 -15.78 7.08
N PHE A 159 4.06 -15.90 8.40
CA PHE A 159 3.52 -14.85 9.28
C PHE A 159 4.36 -13.57 9.18
N VAL A 160 5.69 -13.69 9.11
CA VAL A 160 6.58 -12.56 8.86
C VAL A 160 6.28 -11.91 7.50
N CYS A 161 6.04 -12.71 6.46
CA CYS A 161 5.62 -12.24 5.14
C CYS A 161 4.31 -11.43 5.22
N VAL A 162 3.25 -12.01 5.80
CA VAL A 162 1.95 -11.37 6.00
C VAL A 162 2.09 -10.08 6.80
N GLY A 163 2.91 -10.10 7.86
CA GLY A 163 3.15 -8.94 8.71
C GLY A 163 3.76 -7.77 7.94
N PHE A 164 4.81 -8.02 7.15
CA PHE A 164 5.44 -6.98 6.35
C PHE A 164 4.55 -6.49 5.19
N MET A 165 3.83 -7.38 4.51
CA MET A 165 2.85 -6.96 3.50
C MET A 165 1.79 -6.04 4.10
N SER A 166 1.21 -6.42 5.24
CA SER A 166 0.14 -5.64 5.89
C SER A 166 0.67 -4.32 6.46
N ALA A 167 1.86 -4.29 7.06
CA ALA A 167 2.52 -3.06 7.49
C ALA A 167 2.80 -2.11 6.31
N SER A 168 3.23 -2.64 5.16
CA SER A 168 3.37 -1.85 3.93
C SER A 168 2.03 -1.22 3.52
N MET A 169 0.94 -1.98 3.55
CA MET A 169 -0.39 -1.48 3.19
C MET A 169 -0.93 -0.44 4.17
N GLY A 170 -0.70 -0.63 5.48
CA GLY A 170 -1.09 0.36 6.50
C GLY A 170 -0.38 1.70 6.31
N LEU A 171 0.92 1.66 6.03
CA LEU A 171 1.72 2.85 5.73
C LEU A 171 1.20 3.57 4.47
N GLN A 172 0.96 2.81 3.40
CA GLN A 172 0.38 3.33 2.15
C GLN A 172 -0.99 3.98 2.39
N GLY A 173 -1.85 3.33 3.18
CA GLY A 173 -3.21 3.79 3.45
C GLY A 173 -3.27 5.21 4.02
N ILE A 174 -2.43 5.48 5.02
CA ILE A 174 -2.37 6.79 5.67
C ILE A 174 -1.70 7.83 4.75
N MET A 175 -0.63 7.45 4.04
CA MET A 175 0.03 8.36 3.09
C MET A 175 -0.92 8.78 1.96
N GLY A 176 -1.61 7.80 1.35
CA GLY A 176 -2.64 8.02 0.33
C GLY A 176 -3.72 8.95 0.83
N LYS A 177 -4.30 8.67 2.02
CA LYS A 177 -5.34 9.51 2.62
C LYS A 177 -4.90 10.95 2.83
N ARG A 178 -3.65 11.15 3.28
CA ARG A 178 -3.11 12.47 3.57
C ARG A 178 -2.85 13.30 2.33
N THR A 179 -2.72 12.71 1.14
CA THR A 179 -2.68 13.48 -0.12
C THR A 179 -4.01 14.22 -0.41
N ASN A 180 -5.12 13.74 0.17
CA ASN A 180 -6.45 14.34 0.10
C ASN A 180 -6.98 14.50 -1.35
N THR A 181 -6.96 13.41 -2.11
CA THR A 181 -7.44 13.33 -3.49
C THR A 181 -8.61 12.34 -3.61
N GLN A 182 -9.16 12.18 -4.83
CA GLN A 182 -10.22 11.21 -5.15
C GLN A 182 -9.77 9.74 -5.02
N PHE A 183 -8.48 9.48 -4.81
CA PHE A 183 -7.94 8.14 -4.57
C PHE A 183 -8.12 7.67 -3.12
N THR A 184 -8.76 8.48 -2.28
CA THR A 184 -9.12 8.18 -0.88
C THR A 184 -7.90 7.69 -0.08
N THR A 185 -7.91 6.46 0.44
CA THR A 185 -6.79 5.84 1.15
C THR A 185 -5.88 5.04 0.23
N THR A 186 -6.24 4.83 -1.05
CA THR A 186 -5.63 3.88 -2.01
C THR A 186 -5.76 2.39 -1.65
N VAL A 187 -6.19 2.06 -0.43
CA VAL A 187 -6.23 0.69 0.10
C VAL A 187 -7.64 0.17 0.35
N VAL A 188 -8.62 1.00 0.71
CA VAL A 188 -10.01 0.58 0.91
C VAL A 188 -10.88 1.33 -0.09
N LEU A 189 -11.26 0.65 -1.17
CA LEU A 189 -11.98 1.27 -2.28
C LEU A 189 -13.50 1.18 -2.15
N THR A 190 -14.07 0.55 -1.12
CA THR A 190 -15.54 0.52 -0.94
C THR A 190 -16.12 1.92 -0.88
N THR A 191 -15.47 2.84 -0.16
CA THR A 191 -15.86 4.26 -0.16
C THR A 191 -15.76 4.86 -1.55
N THR A 192 -14.69 4.57 -2.30
CA THR A 192 -14.50 5.03 -3.69
C THR A 192 -15.59 4.50 -4.63
N TRP A 193 -16.03 3.24 -4.46
CA TRP A 193 -17.16 2.67 -5.18
C TRP A 193 -18.45 3.42 -4.86
N CYS A 194 -18.77 3.61 -3.58
CA CYS A 194 -19.96 4.37 -3.18
C CYS A 194 -19.94 5.81 -3.71
N GLU A 195 -18.78 6.49 -3.63
CA GLU A 195 -18.60 7.85 -4.14
C GLU A 195 -18.63 7.94 -5.68
N LEU A 196 -18.30 6.86 -6.39
CA LEU A 196 -18.46 6.78 -7.84
C LEU A 196 -19.93 6.62 -8.19
N MET A 197 -20.62 5.69 -7.54
CA MET A 197 -22.05 5.42 -7.79
C MET A 197 -22.95 6.59 -7.40
N ALA A 198 -22.52 7.40 -6.43
CA ALA A 198 -23.21 8.63 -6.03
C ALA A 198 -22.83 9.86 -6.87
N ASP A 199 -21.89 9.75 -7.83
CA ASP A 199 -21.44 10.90 -8.63
C ASP A 199 -22.56 11.37 -9.58
N PRO A 200 -23.04 12.63 -9.48
CA PRO A 200 -24.11 13.14 -10.35
C PRO A 200 -23.77 13.14 -11.84
N GLN A 201 -22.49 12.99 -12.19
CA GLN A 201 -21.96 13.00 -13.56
C GLN A 201 -21.51 11.61 -14.02
N LEU A 202 -21.92 10.55 -13.30
CA LEU A 202 -21.54 9.16 -13.58
C LEU A 202 -21.70 8.77 -15.06
N PHE A 203 -22.85 9.10 -15.67
CA PHE A 203 -23.17 8.71 -17.05
C PHE A 203 -22.74 9.72 -18.13
N ASN A 204 -22.02 10.79 -17.77
CA ASN A 204 -21.59 11.81 -18.73
C ASN A 204 -20.28 11.45 -19.45
N PHE A 205 -20.29 10.39 -20.26
CA PHE A 205 -19.10 9.80 -20.89
C PHE A 205 -18.43 10.68 -21.96
N ARG A 206 -19.12 11.71 -22.46
CA ARG A 206 -18.62 12.57 -23.54
C ARG A 206 -17.57 13.60 -23.10
N ARG A 207 -17.32 13.73 -21.79
CA ARG A 207 -16.33 14.66 -21.24
C ARG A 207 -15.58 14.04 -20.07
N LEU A 208 -14.35 14.51 -19.88
CA LEU A 208 -13.55 14.19 -18.70
C LEU A 208 -14.14 14.89 -17.48
N VAL A 209 -14.36 14.11 -16.41
CA VAL A 209 -14.86 14.57 -15.12
C VAL A 209 -13.94 14.02 -14.05
N ILE A 210 -13.09 14.88 -13.49
CA ILE A 210 -12.01 14.48 -12.56
C ILE A 210 -12.56 13.67 -11.37
N SER A 211 -13.70 14.06 -10.80
CA SER A 211 -14.32 13.36 -9.65
C SER A 211 -14.74 11.93 -9.98
N ARG A 212 -15.16 11.67 -11.20
CA ARG A 212 -15.60 10.34 -11.67
C ARG A 212 -14.40 9.54 -12.17
N ASP A 213 -13.63 10.13 -13.08
CA ASP A 213 -12.58 9.43 -13.83
C ASP A 213 -11.43 8.98 -12.93
N HIS A 214 -11.05 9.77 -11.91
CA HIS A 214 -10.05 9.34 -10.93
C HIS A 214 -10.53 8.15 -10.08
N LYS A 215 -11.83 8.07 -9.75
CA LYS A 215 -12.38 6.93 -9.00
C LYS A 215 -12.43 5.68 -9.86
N ILE A 216 -12.86 5.81 -11.13
CA ILE A 216 -12.79 4.73 -12.12
C ILE A 216 -11.35 4.24 -12.26
N LEU A 217 -10.39 5.16 -12.39
CA LEU A 217 -8.97 4.84 -12.50
C LEU A 217 -8.45 4.13 -11.24
N ALA A 218 -8.83 4.58 -10.04
CA ALA A 218 -8.45 3.92 -8.78
C ALA A 218 -8.96 2.47 -8.73
N ILE A 219 -10.25 2.27 -9.03
CA ILE A 219 -10.89 0.95 -9.07
C ILE A 219 -10.25 0.06 -10.13
N GLY A 220 -10.08 0.57 -11.35
CA GLY A 220 -9.46 -0.15 -12.46
C GLY A 220 -8.01 -0.52 -12.17
N SER A 221 -7.25 0.38 -11.54
CA SER A 221 -5.86 0.12 -11.14
C SER A 221 -5.79 -1.01 -10.12
N LEU A 222 -6.66 -1.01 -9.11
CA LEU A 222 -6.74 -2.10 -8.13
C LEU A 222 -7.09 -3.43 -8.80
N PHE A 223 -8.11 -3.44 -9.66
CA PHE A 223 -8.49 -4.65 -10.40
C PHE A 223 -7.33 -5.20 -11.23
N LEU A 224 -6.66 -4.34 -11.99
CA LEU A 224 -5.51 -4.72 -12.80
C LEU A 224 -4.35 -5.24 -11.94
N GLY A 225 -4.11 -4.60 -10.79
CA GLY A 225 -3.13 -5.07 -9.81
C GLY A 225 -3.44 -6.48 -9.32
N GLY A 226 -4.70 -6.75 -8.96
CA GLY A 226 -5.14 -8.08 -8.52
C GLY A 226 -5.00 -9.14 -9.61
N LEU A 227 -5.43 -8.80 -10.83
CA LEU A 227 -5.32 -9.69 -11.99
C LEU A 227 -3.86 -10.04 -12.30
N LEU A 228 -2.99 -9.04 -12.44
CA LEU A 228 -1.58 -9.25 -12.77
C LEU A 228 -0.81 -9.89 -11.61
N GLY A 229 -1.13 -9.53 -10.36
CA GLY A 229 -0.56 -10.16 -9.18
C GLY A 229 -0.88 -11.66 -9.15
N ARG A 230 -2.14 -12.04 -9.34
CA ARG A 230 -2.54 -13.45 -9.40
C ARG A 230 -1.88 -14.19 -10.56
N ALA A 231 -1.85 -13.59 -11.75
CA ALA A 231 -1.23 -14.21 -12.93
C ALA A 231 0.28 -14.42 -12.75
N LEU A 232 0.99 -13.48 -12.11
CA LEU A 232 2.41 -13.67 -11.79
C LEU A 232 2.61 -14.76 -10.74
N VAL A 233 1.74 -14.85 -9.72
CA VAL A 233 1.82 -15.94 -8.73
C VAL A 233 1.76 -17.30 -9.42
N ASP A 234 0.92 -17.48 -10.45
CA ASP A 234 0.83 -18.74 -11.21
C ASP A 234 2.12 -19.08 -11.98
N VAL A 235 2.80 -18.06 -12.52
CA VAL A 235 3.94 -18.28 -13.42
C VAL A 235 5.27 -18.35 -12.64
N ILE A 236 5.45 -17.48 -11.65
CA ILE A 236 6.74 -17.26 -10.98
C ILE A 236 6.68 -17.43 -9.45
N GLY A 237 5.52 -17.75 -8.88
CA GLY A 237 5.31 -17.94 -7.45
C GLY A 237 5.26 -16.63 -6.65
N SER A 238 4.84 -16.74 -5.38
CA SER A 238 4.61 -15.59 -4.49
C SER A 238 5.89 -14.82 -4.17
N ALA A 239 7.03 -15.51 -3.98
CA ALA A 239 8.32 -14.88 -3.69
C ALA A 239 8.76 -13.92 -4.80
N SER A 240 8.82 -14.43 -6.04
CA SER A 240 9.23 -13.66 -7.20
C SER A 240 8.22 -12.55 -7.53
N THR A 241 6.92 -12.83 -7.36
CA THR A 241 5.87 -11.83 -7.53
C THR A 241 6.03 -10.66 -6.56
N LEU A 242 6.29 -10.93 -5.27
CA LEU A 242 6.59 -9.87 -4.30
C LEU A 242 7.90 -9.15 -4.64
N GLY A 243 8.91 -9.84 -5.17
CA GLY A 243 10.12 -9.23 -5.69
C GLY A 243 9.87 -8.23 -6.83
N VAL A 244 8.98 -8.56 -7.77
CA VAL A 244 8.49 -7.62 -8.80
C VAL A 244 7.78 -6.44 -8.14
N GLY A 245 6.91 -6.70 -7.16
CA GLY A 245 6.24 -5.67 -6.36
C GLY A 245 7.22 -4.71 -5.66
N THR A 246 8.34 -5.22 -5.15
CA THR A 246 9.44 -4.41 -4.59
C THR A 246 10.01 -3.46 -5.65
N GLY A 247 10.32 -3.97 -6.85
CA GLY A 247 10.81 -3.14 -7.96
C GLY A 247 9.82 -2.03 -8.34
N LEU A 248 8.53 -2.37 -8.44
CA LEU A 248 7.48 -1.39 -8.74
C LEU A 248 7.38 -0.30 -7.65
N ARG A 249 7.40 -0.67 -6.37
CA ARG A 249 7.39 0.31 -5.27
C ARG A 249 8.63 1.18 -5.25
N PHE A 250 9.80 0.63 -5.57
CA PHE A 250 11.03 1.41 -5.69
C PHE A 250 10.91 2.50 -6.76
N ILE A 251 10.34 2.16 -7.93
CA ILE A 251 10.06 3.13 -8.99
C ILE A 251 9.09 4.21 -8.49
N VAL A 252 8.01 3.84 -7.80
CA VAL A 252 7.04 4.81 -7.25
C VAL A 252 7.69 5.72 -6.19
N SER A 253 8.58 5.19 -5.36
CA SER A 253 9.33 5.98 -4.38
C SER A 253 10.16 7.07 -5.04
N ILE A 254 10.87 6.73 -6.12
CA ILE A 254 11.62 7.70 -6.93
C ILE A 254 10.66 8.69 -7.61
N TRP A 255 9.52 8.21 -8.12
CA TRP A 255 8.53 9.05 -8.81
C TRP A 255 8.03 10.21 -7.94
N TRP A 256 7.82 10.00 -6.64
CA TRP A 256 7.41 11.06 -5.72
C TRP A 256 8.36 12.26 -5.69
N LEU A 257 9.65 12.06 -5.96
CA LEU A 257 10.63 13.14 -6.04
C LEU A 257 10.38 14.09 -7.21
N PHE A 258 9.69 13.65 -8.26
CA PHE A 258 9.44 14.43 -9.47
C PHE A 258 8.03 15.00 -9.56
N VAL A 259 7.13 14.66 -8.62
CA VAL A 259 5.77 15.21 -8.61
C VAL A 259 5.83 16.73 -8.42
N PRO A 260 5.17 17.54 -9.26
CA PRO A 260 5.24 19.00 -9.16
C PRO A 260 4.65 19.51 -7.84
N GLY A 261 5.17 20.66 -7.40
CA GLY A 261 4.84 21.23 -6.09
C GLY A 261 3.59 22.07 -6.21
N LYS A 262 2.87 22.23 -5.11
CA LYS A 262 1.74 23.16 -5.08
C LYS A 262 2.28 24.58 -5.33
N ALA A 263 1.81 25.23 -6.41
CA ALA A 263 2.17 26.61 -6.67
C ALA A 263 1.72 27.48 -5.48
N ALA A 264 2.57 28.41 -5.05
CA ALA A 264 2.14 29.43 -4.10
C ALA A 264 0.96 30.18 -4.73
N LYS A 265 -0.20 30.20 -4.06
CA LYS A 265 -1.32 31.07 -4.46
C LYS A 265 -0.77 32.49 -4.43
N ARG A 266 -0.63 33.10 -5.61
CA ARG A 266 -0.48 34.55 -5.74
C ARG A 266 -1.81 35.22 -5.43
#